data_AF-A0ABD3N2S6-F1
#
_entry.id   AF-A0ABD3N2S6-F1
#
_cell.length_a   1.000
_cell.length_b   1.000
_cell.length_c   1.000
_cell.angle_alpha   90.00
_cell.angle_beta   90.00
_cell.angle_gamma   90.00
#
_symmetry.space_group_name_H-M   'P 1'
#
loop_
_entity.id
_entity.type
_entity.pdbx_description
1 polymer ?
#
loop_
_entity_poly.entity_id
_entity_poly.type
_entity_poly.pdbx_seq_one_letter_code
_entity_poly.pdbx_strand_id
1 'polypeptide(L)'
;MTQFSFDPFVIDDNANNNISGRGGTIASSGRVTSRTSRKNPGTTTTATTTTGSTLHSTSNSIPTNTTSKLPARLNVSLVLHEEVSSTASMESNNESSTTSKLEIEGKVVARIESSNANDNTPFCLVVSGSMISLANIKYSDHATLLGDDDRTHDNSTTAAKDLRCKVHIPKSELAGCEILSYNSNTRTQNMPMLVQSKMAVKSTTCRMSIQIRSNLSNKGDISNLTIIVAIPNTLRGETVHVTRGKQGVWDATKRIVTWKIGTLPHGESCLVSAEAEVSSTVANLMLEPQYDAKKVIKEKVRCPVLVRCSSEVDQVSDLRLSAVALPDVPTNIARVNQVTSYRILHRV
;
A
#
# COMPACT_ATOMS: atom_id res chain seq x y z
N MET A 1 -33.47 4.41 -29.74
CA MET A 1 -32.96 3.13 -29.22
C MET A 1 -32.51 3.35 -27.79
N THR A 2 -33.31 2.93 -26.82
CA THR A 2 -33.00 3.00 -25.39
C THR A 2 -32.09 1.83 -25.02
N GLN A 3 -30.84 2.14 -24.69
CA GLN A 3 -29.84 1.17 -24.28
C GLN A 3 -30.15 0.74 -22.83
N PHE A 4 -30.75 -0.43 -22.65
CA PHE A 4 -30.90 -1.05 -21.33
C PHE A 4 -29.51 -1.41 -20.80
N SER A 5 -29.03 -0.68 -19.79
CA SER A 5 -27.83 -1.00 -19.04
C SER A 5 -28.14 -2.17 -18.10
N PHE A 6 -27.90 -3.40 -18.55
CA PHE A 6 -27.90 -4.57 -17.67
C PHE A 6 -26.65 -4.54 -16.78
N ASP A 7 -26.85 -4.33 -15.48
CA ASP A 7 -25.81 -4.46 -14.46
C ASP A 7 -25.79 -5.92 -13.96
N PRO A 8 -24.74 -6.70 -14.28
CA PRO A 8 -24.65 -8.10 -13.90
C PRO A 8 -24.42 -8.32 -12.40
N PHE A 9 -24.28 -7.25 -11.60
CA PHE A 9 -24.09 -7.31 -10.14
C PHE A 9 -25.33 -6.89 -9.34
N VAL A 10 -26.44 -6.56 -10.00
CA VAL A 10 -27.71 -6.35 -9.30
C VAL A 10 -28.18 -7.68 -8.72
N ILE A 11 -28.24 -7.73 -7.40
CA ILE A 11 -28.96 -8.75 -6.64
C ILE A 11 -30.44 -8.39 -6.81
N ASP A 12 -31.26 -9.32 -7.32
CA ASP A 12 -32.71 -9.16 -7.31
C ASP A 12 -33.19 -9.16 -5.84
N ASP A 13 -33.25 -7.99 -5.20
CA ASP A 13 -33.80 -7.81 -3.84
C ASP A 13 -35.34 -7.92 -3.80
N ASN A 14 -35.96 -8.54 -4.80
CA ASN A 14 -37.41 -8.63 -4.94
C ASN A 14 -38.02 -9.79 -4.13
N ALA A 15 -37.63 -9.88 -2.86
CA ALA A 15 -38.28 -10.72 -1.86
C ALA A 15 -38.18 -10.08 -0.46
N ASN A 16 -38.80 -8.91 -0.28
CA ASN A 16 -39.64 -8.57 0.88
C ASN A 16 -39.94 -7.07 0.92
N ASN A 17 -41.14 -6.71 0.44
CA ASN A 17 -41.77 -5.43 0.77
C ASN A 17 -42.25 -5.46 2.22
N ASN A 18 -41.68 -4.61 3.06
CA ASN A 18 -42.40 -3.74 3.98
C ASN A 18 -41.39 -2.92 4.78
N ILE A 19 -41.39 -1.59 4.57
CA ILE A 19 -41.49 -0.57 5.63
C ILE A 19 -41.33 0.80 4.97
N SER A 20 -42.33 1.63 5.26
CA SER A 20 -42.46 3.04 4.96
C SER A 20 -41.36 3.92 5.56
N GLY A 21 -40.97 4.97 4.82
CA GLY A 21 -41.01 6.31 5.39
C GLY A 21 -39.74 7.15 5.42
N ARG A 22 -39.91 8.35 4.86
CA ARG A 22 -39.27 9.64 5.16
C ARG A 22 -37.89 9.94 4.55
N GLY A 23 -37.93 10.94 3.67
CA GLY A 23 -36.77 11.57 3.05
C GLY A 23 -36.09 12.62 3.92
N GLY A 24 -35.07 13.23 3.32
CA GLY A 24 -34.28 14.29 3.93
C GLY A 24 -33.12 14.72 3.04
N THR A 25 -33.40 15.56 2.05
CA THR A 25 -32.43 16.39 1.32
C THR A 25 -31.85 17.46 2.24
N ILE A 26 -30.52 17.59 2.32
CA ILE A 26 -29.86 18.88 2.59
C ILE A 26 -28.57 18.98 1.78
N ALA A 27 -28.55 19.94 0.86
CA ALA A 27 -27.35 20.54 0.30
C ALA A 27 -26.94 21.73 1.18
N SER A 28 -25.64 22.00 1.33
CA SER A 28 -25.19 23.39 1.44
C SER A 28 -23.73 23.57 1.01
N SER A 29 -23.55 24.61 0.20
CA SER A 29 -22.31 25.16 -0.32
C SER A 29 -21.79 26.22 0.65
N GLY A 30 -20.46 26.36 0.77
CA GLY A 30 -19.82 27.47 1.48
C GLY A 30 -18.45 27.80 0.91
N ARG A 31 -18.33 28.99 0.32
CA ARG A 31 -17.22 29.49 -0.51
C ARG A 31 -16.57 30.71 0.20
N VAL A 32 -15.26 30.86 0.03
CA VAL A 32 -14.41 32.10 0.05
C VAL A 32 -14.25 32.88 1.38
N THR A 33 -13.00 33.10 1.83
CA THR A 33 -12.28 34.38 1.65
C THR A 33 -10.86 34.40 2.22
N SER A 34 -9.99 34.92 1.38
CA SER A 34 -8.63 35.40 1.57
C SER A 34 -8.51 36.59 2.54
N ARG A 35 -7.38 36.71 3.24
CA ARG A 35 -6.89 37.99 3.74
C ARG A 35 -5.36 38.09 3.74
N THR A 36 -4.91 39.21 3.21
CA THR A 36 -3.55 39.66 2.92
C THR A 36 -3.01 40.66 3.96
N SER A 37 -1.68 40.85 3.92
CA SER A 37 -0.87 41.98 4.45
C SER A 37 -0.47 41.87 5.93
N ARG A 38 0.74 42.25 6.39
CA ARG A 38 1.54 43.44 6.07
C ARG A 38 3.05 43.24 6.33
N LYS A 39 3.85 43.95 5.52
CA LYS A 39 5.28 44.33 5.65
C LYS A 39 5.49 45.34 6.80
N ASN A 40 6.59 45.33 7.58
CA ASN A 40 7.89 46.07 7.47
C ASN A 40 8.30 46.52 8.91
N PRO A 41 9.45 47.16 9.20
CA PRO A 41 10.86 47.02 8.76
C PRO A 41 11.85 46.97 9.98
N GLY A 42 13.16 46.95 9.72
CA GLY A 42 14.21 46.65 10.70
C GLY A 42 14.84 47.82 11.48
N THR A 43 16.00 47.54 12.11
CA THR A 43 16.93 48.55 12.63
C THR A 43 18.33 47.96 12.79
N THR A 44 19.30 48.71 12.30
CA THR A 44 20.75 48.47 12.30
C THR A 44 21.36 49.34 13.39
N THR A 45 22.33 48.83 14.16
CA THR A 45 23.19 49.67 15.00
C THR A 45 24.65 49.21 14.88
N THR A 46 25.48 50.15 14.44
CA THR A 46 26.95 50.06 14.34
C THR A 46 27.55 51.02 15.36
N ALA A 47 28.60 50.61 16.09
CA ALA A 47 29.52 51.43 16.88
C ALA A 47 30.38 50.49 17.76
N THR A 48 31.69 50.62 18.03
CA THR A 48 32.79 51.46 17.56
C THR A 48 34.08 50.77 18.06
N THR A 49 35.19 50.99 17.38
CA THR A 49 36.55 50.55 17.72
C THR A 49 37.11 51.28 18.95
N THR A 50 37.84 50.58 19.82
CA THR A 50 38.85 51.19 20.72
C THR A 50 40.09 50.31 20.83
N THR A 51 41.25 50.95 20.62
CA THR A 51 42.62 50.42 20.64
C THR A 51 43.21 50.26 22.03
N GLY A 52 43.99 49.19 22.22
CA GLY A 52 45.33 49.21 22.83
C GLY A 52 45.48 49.12 24.36
N SER A 53 45.97 47.98 24.85
CA SER A 53 47.05 47.93 25.87
C SER A 53 47.62 46.52 26.00
N THR A 54 48.91 46.37 25.71
CA THR A 54 49.79 45.27 26.16
C THR A 54 50.00 45.34 27.67
N LEU A 55 49.91 44.19 28.37
CA LEU A 55 50.71 43.88 29.57
C LEU A 55 50.69 42.37 29.84
N HIS A 56 51.88 41.82 30.07
CA HIS A 56 52.15 40.48 30.57
C HIS A 56 51.56 40.27 31.97
N SER A 57 50.98 39.09 32.24
CA SER A 57 51.45 38.20 33.33
C SER A 57 50.50 37.02 33.59
N THR A 58 51.14 35.90 33.94
CA THR A 58 50.68 34.77 34.76
C THR A 58 49.63 33.81 34.21
N SER A 59 50.15 32.61 33.90
CA SER A 59 49.47 31.33 33.78
C SER A 59 48.59 31.04 35.00
N ASN A 60 47.29 31.27 34.86
CA ASN A 60 46.28 30.54 35.58
C ASN A 60 45.53 29.72 34.54
N SER A 61 45.68 28.39 34.59
CA SER A 61 44.83 27.47 33.86
C SER A 61 43.40 27.61 34.39
N ILE A 62 42.67 28.54 33.80
CA ILE A 62 41.21 28.59 33.85
C ILE A 62 40.75 27.21 33.38
N PRO A 63 39.96 26.45 34.15
CA PRO A 63 39.31 25.27 33.61
C PRO A 63 38.49 25.77 32.43
N THR A 64 38.93 25.44 31.22
CA THR A 64 38.13 25.67 30.02
C THR A 64 36.81 24.99 30.30
N ASN A 65 35.78 25.78 30.59
CA ASN A 65 34.40 25.34 30.55
C ASN A 65 34.27 24.65 29.21
N THR A 66 34.30 23.32 29.23
CA THR A 66 33.96 22.50 28.08
C THR A 66 32.54 22.89 27.79
N THR A 67 32.36 23.84 26.87
CA THR A 67 31.07 24.17 26.28
C THR A 67 30.51 22.83 25.86
N SER A 68 29.56 22.31 26.65
CA SER A 68 28.99 20.99 26.43
C SER A 68 28.49 21.01 25.00
N LYS A 69 29.20 20.33 24.09
CA LYS A 69 28.82 20.31 22.69
C LYS A 69 27.37 19.85 22.67
N LEU A 70 26.50 20.68 22.11
CA LEU A 70 25.07 20.38 22.04
C LEU A 70 24.93 19.00 21.37
N PRO A 71 24.01 18.15 21.86
CA PRO A 71 23.78 16.84 21.26
C PRO A 71 23.47 17.00 19.78
N ALA A 72 23.93 16.04 18.98
CA ALA A 72 23.71 16.08 17.54
C ALA A 72 22.20 16.04 17.25
N ARG A 73 21.74 16.98 16.44
CA ARG A 73 20.40 16.98 15.85
C ARG A 73 20.36 16.03 14.66
N LEU A 74 19.36 15.16 14.63
CA LEU A 74 19.14 14.12 13.63
C LEU A 74 17.77 14.29 12.95
N ASN A 75 17.72 14.28 11.63
CA ASN A 75 16.49 14.06 10.86
C ASN A 75 16.55 12.66 10.25
N VAL A 76 15.50 11.87 10.43
CA VAL A 76 15.41 10.51 9.91
C VAL A 76 14.26 10.45 8.91
N SER A 77 14.51 9.89 7.72
CA SER A 77 13.47 9.56 6.75
C SER A 77 13.44 8.05 6.55
N LEU A 78 12.31 7.44 6.88
CA LEU A 78 12.07 6.00 6.76
C LEU A 78 11.15 5.75 5.56
N VAL A 79 11.53 4.82 4.70
CA VAL A 79 10.73 4.40 3.55
C VAL A 79 10.41 2.92 3.72
N LEU A 80 9.13 2.59 3.84
CA LEU A 80 8.63 1.22 3.78
C LEU A 80 8.08 0.97 2.37
N HIS A 81 8.61 -0.04 1.69
CA HIS A 81 8.10 -0.47 0.40
C HIS A 81 7.77 -1.95 0.42
N GLU A 82 6.62 -2.32 -0.13
CA GLU A 82 6.14 -3.70 -0.19
C GLU A 82 5.82 -4.15 -1.62
N GLU A 83 6.38 -5.29 -2.01
CA GLU A 83 5.97 -6.05 -3.19
C GLU A 83 5.06 -7.19 -2.71
N VAL A 84 3.85 -7.25 -3.23
CA VAL A 84 2.80 -8.13 -2.72
C VAL A 84 2.26 -9.03 -3.83
N SER A 85 2.41 -10.33 -3.65
CA SER A 85 1.75 -11.34 -4.47
C SER A 85 0.54 -11.87 -3.73
N SER A 86 -0.62 -11.87 -4.38
CA SER A 86 -1.86 -12.31 -3.79
C SER A 86 -2.61 -13.26 -4.70
N THR A 87 -3.24 -14.27 -4.10
CA THR A 87 -4.15 -15.20 -4.78
C THR A 87 -5.44 -15.31 -3.97
N ALA A 88 -6.55 -14.97 -4.59
CA ALA A 88 -7.88 -15.24 -4.05
C ALA A 88 -8.25 -16.70 -4.33
N SER A 89 -8.78 -17.38 -3.31
CA SER A 89 -9.41 -18.69 -3.48
C SER A 89 -10.89 -18.55 -3.18
N MET A 90 -11.74 -18.96 -4.11
CA MET A 90 -13.16 -19.21 -3.81
C MET A 90 -13.25 -20.56 -3.10
N GLU A 91 -13.44 -20.57 -1.79
CA GLU A 91 -13.77 -21.79 -1.07
C GLU A 91 -15.17 -22.25 -1.51
N SER A 92 -15.27 -23.52 -1.94
CA SER A 92 -16.42 -24.08 -2.66
C SER A 92 -17.75 -24.08 -1.89
N ASN A 93 -17.71 -23.80 -0.58
CA ASN A 93 -18.84 -23.99 0.32
C ASN A 93 -19.43 -22.68 0.86
N ASN A 94 -18.77 -21.53 0.64
CA ASN A 94 -19.28 -20.21 1.04
C ASN A 94 -18.93 -19.17 -0.03
N GLU A 95 -19.89 -18.87 -0.90
CA GLU A 95 -19.73 -17.87 -1.98
C GLU A 95 -19.52 -16.43 -1.45
N SER A 96 -19.66 -16.20 -0.13
CA SER A 96 -19.62 -14.88 0.48
C SER A 96 -18.28 -14.48 1.13
N SER A 97 -17.35 -15.41 1.41
CA SER A 97 -16.07 -15.07 2.04
C SER A 97 -14.87 -15.45 1.18
N THR A 98 -14.40 -14.52 0.34
CA THR A 98 -13.13 -14.68 -0.35
C THR A 98 -12.00 -14.28 0.60
N THR A 99 -11.18 -15.23 1.00
CA THR A 99 -9.92 -14.93 1.69
C THR A 99 -8.80 -14.88 0.67
N SER A 100 -7.92 -13.90 0.80
CA SER A 100 -6.74 -13.79 -0.03
C SER A 100 -5.55 -14.35 0.72
N LYS A 101 -4.78 -15.23 0.08
CA LYS A 101 -3.43 -15.59 0.53
C LYS A 101 -2.49 -14.50 0.00
N LEU A 102 -1.68 -13.93 0.88
CA LEU A 102 -0.70 -12.91 0.56
C LEU A 102 0.69 -13.42 0.88
N GLU A 103 1.60 -13.11 -0.03
CA GLU A 103 3.03 -13.16 0.15
C GLU A 103 3.54 -11.72 0.01
N ILE A 104 4.07 -11.18 1.09
CA ILE A 104 4.53 -9.79 1.20
C ILE A 104 6.04 -9.83 1.32
N GLU A 105 6.73 -9.17 0.40
CA GLU A 105 8.16 -8.86 0.49
C GLU A 105 8.31 -7.38 0.76
N GLY A 106 8.75 -7.03 1.97
CA GLY A 106 8.90 -5.64 2.37
C GLY A 106 10.36 -5.25 2.61
N LYS A 107 10.64 -3.97 2.43
CA LYS A 107 11.95 -3.37 2.67
C LYS A 107 11.79 -2.05 3.42
N VAL A 108 12.67 -1.82 4.39
CA VAL A 108 12.78 -0.56 5.11
C VAL A 108 14.10 0.09 4.74
N VAL A 109 14.03 1.28 4.16
CA VAL A 109 15.19 2.12 3.84
C VAL A 109 15.20 3.32 4.76
N ALA A 110 16.36 3.67 5.31
CA ALA A 110 16.53 4.88 6.10
C ALA A 110 17.48 5.85 5.43
N ARG A 111 17.16 7.14 5.51
CA ARG A 111 18.02 8.27 5.17
C ARG A 111 18.17 9.14 6.41
N ILE A 112 19.39 9.60 6.64
CA ILE A 112 19.73 10.37 7.84
C ILE A 112 20.40 11.67 7.43
N GLU A 113 19.99 12.75 8.08
CA GLU A 113 20.72 14.02 8.07
C GLU A 113 21.12 14.35 9.50
N SER A 114 22.44 14.35 9.75
CA SER A 114 23.03 14.67 11.04
C SER A 114 23.73 16.02 11.01
N SER A 115 23.52 16.81 12.07
CA SER A 115 24.26 18.06 12.30
C SER A 115 25.71 17.86 12.74
N ASN A 116 26.09 16.66 13.19
CA ASN A 116 27.49 16.35 13.47
C ASN A 116 28.25 16.31 12.14
N ALA A 117 29.32 17.08 11.97
CA ALA A 117 30.07 17.18 10.72
C ALA A 117 30.79 15.88 10.34
N ASN A 118 31.23 15.10 11.33
CA ASN A 118 32.14 13.98 11.12
C ASN A 118 31.42 12.66 10.88
N ASP A 119 30.26 12.46 11.52
CA ASP A 119 29.55 11.19 11.47
C ASP A 119 28.04 11.34 11.69
N ASN A 120 27.28 10.36 11.23
CA ASN A 120 25.86 10.25 11.50
C ASN A 120 25.64 9.54 12.83
N THR A 121 24.98 10.22 13.75
CA THR A 121 24.70 9.65 15.06
C THR A 121 23.71 8.48 14.94
N PRO A 122 24.01 7.31 15.55
CA PRO A 122 23.13 6.16 15.48
C PRO A 122 21.80 6.42 16.20
N PHE A 123 20.76 5.70 15.80
CA PHE A 123 19.43 5.76 16.41
C PHE A 123 18.85 4.35 16.59
N CYS A 124 17.73 4.24 17.32
CA CYS A 124 17.00 3.00 17.46
C CYS A 124 15.78 3.02 16.52
N LEU A 125 15.74 2.09 15.57
CA LEU A 125 14.54 1.79 14.79
C LEU A 125 13.67 0.84 15.60
N VAL A 126 12.42 1.24 15.84
CA VAL A 126 11.39 0.42 16.46
C VAL A 126 10.38 0.04 15.39
N VAL A 127 10.22 -1.26 15.18
CA VAL A 127 9.20 -1.85 14.32
C VAL A 127 8.12 -2.44 15.22
N SER A 128 6.87 -2.00 15.05
CA SER A 128 5.71 -2.52 15.80
C SER A 128 4.61 -3.00 14.83
N GLY A 129 3.66 -3.79 15.31
CA GLY A 129 2.59 -4.37 14.48
C GLY A 129 2.36 -5.85 14.74
N SER A 130 1.14 -6.33 14.48
CA SER A 130 0.78 -7.73 14.71
C SER A 130 1.45 -8.68 13.73
N MET A 131 1.78 -8.23 12.51
CA MET A 131 2.44 -9.07 11.51
C MET A 131 3.94 -9.30 11.77
N ILE A 132 4.55 -8.63 12.75
CA ILE A 132 5.98 -8.83 13.07
C ILE A 132 6.27 -10.28 13.43
N SER A 133 5.41 -10.90 14.24
CA SER A 133 5.59 -12.28 14.69
C SER A 133 5.49 -13.31 13.55
N LEU A 134 4.88 -12.92 12.43
CA LEU A 134 4.74 -13.73 11.22
C LEU A 134 5.80 -13.41 10.16
N ALA A 135 6.56 -12.34 10.35
CA ALA A 135 7.53 -11.85 9.39
C ALA A 135 8.90 -12.50 9.63
N ASN A 136 9.49 -13.02 8.56
CA ASN A 136 10.88 -13.43 8.53
C ASN A 136 11.74 -12.20 8.22
N ILE A 137 12.31 -11.58 9.25
CA ILE A 137 13.06 -10.32 9.17
C ILE A 137 14.56 -10.59 9.01
N LYS A 138 15.19 -9.92 8.05
CA LYS A 138 16.63 -9.90 7.82
C LYS A 138 17.16 -8.48 7.96
N TYR A 139 18.23 -8.34 8.72
CA TYR A 139 18.89 -7.06 8.94
C TYR A 139 20.03 -6.85 7.93
N SER A 140 20.25 -5.61 7.55
CA SER A 140 21.47 -5.18 6.84
C SER A 140 22.65 -5.06 7.81
N ASP A 141 23.84 -4.83 7.25
CA ASP A 141 25.06 -4.53 8.03
C ASP A 141 24.95 -3.19 8.80
N HIS A 142 23.98 -2.33 8.46
CA HIS A 142 23.73 -1.05 9.14
C HIS A 142 22.80 -1.18 10.35
N ALA A 143 22.28 -2.38 10.63
CA ALA A 143 21.32 -2.63 11.68
C ALA A 143 21.76 -3.77 12.58
N THR A 144 21.82 -3.52 13.89
CA THR A 144 22.09 -4.54 14.90
C THR A 144 20.86 -4.70 15.77
N LEU A 145 20.32 -5.92 15.85
CA LEU A 145 19.21 -6.23 16.74
C LEU A 145 19.62 -5.92 18.19
N LEU A 146 18.80 -5.13 18.88
CA LEU A 146 18.98 -4.89 20.30
C LEU A 146 18.33 -6.05 21.03
N GLY A 147 19.15 -6.83 21.75
CA GLY A 147 18.67 -7.94 22.57
C GLY A 147 17.64 -7.49 23.58
N ASP A 148 16.68 -8.35 23.88
CA ASP A 148 15.63 -8.14 24.89
C ASP A 148 16.20 -8.37 26.33
N ASP A 149 17.50 -8.10 26.53
CA ASP A 149 18.34 -8.57 27.63
C ASP A 149 18.02 -7.97 29.01
N ASP A 150 16.99 -7.13 29.13
CA ASP A 150 16.67 -6.43 30.39
C ASP A 150 15.20 -6.57 30.82
N ARG A 151 14.56 -7.71 30.52
CA ARG A 151 13.19 -7.97 30.96
C ARG A 151 13.07 -9.30 31.68
N THR A 152 13.07 -9.19 33.00
CA THR A 152 12.49 -10.12 33.97
C THR A 152 11.31 -10.90 33.37
N HIS A 153 11.35 -12.22 33.57
CA HIS A 153 10.34 -13.21 33.22
C HIS A 153 8.91 -12.82 33.62
N ASP A 154 8.25 -11.95 32.87
CA ASP A 154 6.79 -11.84 32.90
C ASP A 154 6.22 -12.72 31.80
N ASN A 155 5.63 -13.85 32.24
CA ASN A 155 4.89 -14.82 31.45
C ASN A 155 3.55 -14.26 30.92
N SER A 156 3.56 -13.03 30.42
CA SER A 156 2.41 -12.35 29.86
C SER A 156 2.26 -12.69 28.37
N THR A 157 1.42 -13.70 28.12
CA THR A 157 0.56 -13.90 26.92
C THR A 157 0.82 -12.99 25.70
N THR A 158 1.34 -13.60 24.63
CA THR A 158 1.00 -13.43 23.19
C THR A 158 0.92 -12.03 22.55
N ALA A 159 1.26 -10.94 23.23
CA ALA A 159 1.40 -9.64 22.58
C ALA A 159 2.64 -9.65 21.69
N ALA A 160 2.48 -9.34 20.39
CA ALA A 160 3.59 -9.17 19.47
C ALA A 160 4.55 -8.11 20.04
N LYS A 161 5.75 -8.54 20.43
CA LYS A 161 6.77 -7.64 20.98
C LYS A 161 7.30 -6.74 19.86
N ASP A 162 7.41 -5.45 20.15
CA ASP A 162 8.09 -4.50 19.27
C ASP A 162 9.53 -4.93 19.05
N LEU A 163 9.96 -4.91 17.80
CA LEU A 163 11.32 -5.21 17.39
C LEU A 163 12.15 -3.94 17.40
N ARG A 164 13.33 -3.99 18.04
CA ARG A 164 14.22 -2.84 18.20
C ARG A 164 15.59 -3.14 17.63
N CYS A 165 16.10 -2.27 16.78
CA CYS A 165 17.46 -2.39 16.27
C CYS A 165 18.18 -1.05 16.31
N LYS A 166 19.47 -1.10 16.64
CA LYS A 166 20.40 0.02 16.55
C LYS A 166 20.79 0.18 15.09
N VAL A 167 20.55 1.37 14.54
CA VAL A 167 20.85 1.73 13.16
C VAL A 167 22.02 2.70 13.13
N HIS A 168 23.05 2.37 12.35
CA HIS A 168 24.20 3.22 12.10
C HIS A 168 24.49 3.27 10.60
N ILE A 169 24.31 4.45 10.01
CA ILE A 169 24.51 4.68 8.56
C ILE A 169 25.66 5.67 8.39
N PRO A 170 26.79 5.27 7.79
CA PRO A 170 27.92 6.17 7.54
C PRO A 170 27.52 7.39 6.71
N LYS A 171 28.20 8.52 6.94
CA LYS A 171 27.97 9.75 6.15
C LYS A 171 28.26 9.62 4.65
N SER A 172 29.09 8.66 4.26
CA SER A 172 29.36 8.36 2.86
C SER A 172 28.12 7.87 2.09
N GLU A 173 27.08 7.42 2.78
CA GLU A 173 25.91 6.77 2.20
C GLU A 173 24.67 7.69 2.17
N LEU A 174 24.76 8.76 1.38
CA LEU A 174 23.72 9.80 1.32
C LEU A 174 22.43 9.37 0.60
N ALA A 175 22.46 8.31 -0.22
CA ALA A 175 21.31 7.87 -1.03
C ALA A 175 20.22 7.13 -0.23
N GLY A 176 20.50 6.80 1.03
CA GLY A 176 19.68 5.96 1.89
C GLY A 176 20.04 4.48 1.79
N CYS A 177 19.93 3.78 2.91
CA CYS A 177 20.40 2.41 3.07
C CYS A 177 19.26 1.50 3.45
N GLU A 178 19.21 0.30 2.87
CA GLU A 178 18.33 -0.76 3.35
C GLU A 178 18.75 -1.09 4.78
N ILE A 179 17.81 -1.01 5.72
CA ILE A 179 18.02 -1.29 7.14
C ILE A 179 17.61 -2.72 7.46
N LEU A 180 16.45 -3.12 6.94
CA LEU A 180 15.95 -4.47 7.02
C LEU A 180 15.07 -4.79 5.83
N SER A 181 14.95 -6.07 5.54
CA SER A 181 13.93 -6.65 4.67
C SER A 181 13.14 -7.70 5.43
N TYR A 182 11.91 -7.97 4.99
CA TYR A 182 11.09 -9.02 5.56
C TYR A 182 10.28 -9.73 4.48
N ASN A 183 9.98 -11.00 4.75
CA ASN A 183 8.97 -11.75 4.02
C ASN A 183 7.88 -12.19 5.00
N SER A 184 6.62 -12.02 4.64
CA SER A 184 5.48 -12.50 5.43
C SER A 184 4.49 -13.24 4.54
N ASN A 185 4.02 -14.38 5.03
CA ASN A 185 2.96 -15.15 4.42
C ASN A 185 1.73 -15.09 5.33
N THR A 186 0.71 -14.35 4.89
CA THR A 186 -0.49 -14.10 5.70
C THR A 186 -1.76 -14.34 4.91
N ARG A 187 -2.86 -14.61 5.62
CA ARG A 187 -4.20 -14.58 5.05
C ARG A 187 -4.88 -13.33 5.58
N THR A 188 -5.39 -12.49 4.69
CA THR A 188 -6.14 -11.31 5.10
C THR A 188 -7.43 -11.17 4.32
N GLN A 189 -8.40 -10.55 4.99
CA GLN A 189 -9.61 -10.01 4.36
C GLN A 189 -9.39 -8.53 3.98
N ASN A 190 -8.36 -7.89 4.53
CA ASN A 190 -8.07 -6.47 4.33
C ASN A 190 -7.17 -6.24 3.11
N MET A 191 -7.58 -6.77 1.96
CA MET A 191 -6.93 -6.41 0.69
C MET A 191 -7.21 -4.93 0.38
N PRO A 192 -6.25 -4.17 -0.16
CA PRO A 192 -6.49 -2.78 -0.56
C PRO A 192 -7.54 -2.63 -1.66
N MET A 193 -7.84 -3.71 -2.36
CA MET A 193 -8.91 -3.77 -3.35
C MET A 193 -9.72 -5.04 -3.19
N LEU A 194 -11.00 -4.96 -3.52
CA LEU A 194 -11.88 -6.10 -3.66
C LEU A 194 -12.08 -6.35 -5.16
N VAL A 195 -11.81 -7.56 -5.61
CA VAL A 195 -11.96 -7.97 -7.01
C VAL A 195 -13.07 -9.00 -7.11
N GLN A 196 -14.06 -8.71 -7.94
CA GLN A 196 -15.17 -9.60 -8.25
C GLN A 196 -15.18 -9.88 -9.74
N SER A 197 -15.08 -11.16 -10.11
CA SER A 197 -15.15 -11.63 -11.49
C SER A 197 -16.40 -12.48 -11.68
N LYS A 198 -17.23 -12.13 -12.66
CA LYS A 198 -18.44 -12.88 -13.01
C LYS A 198 -18.41 -13.24 -14.49
N MET A 199 -18.59 -14.54 -14.76
CA MET A 199 -18.74 -15.07 -16.11
C MET A 199 -20.20 -15.49 -16.29
N ALA A 200 -20.85 -14.97 -17.33
CA ALA A 200 -22.24 -15.28 -17.65
C ALA A 200 -22.36 -15.69 -19.10
N VAL A 201 -22.91 -16.87 -19.37
CA VAL A 201 -23.16 -17.34 -20.73
C VAL A 201 -24.63 -17.20 -21.04
N LYS A 202 -24.94 -16.53 -22.15
CA LYS A 202 -26.30 -16.40 -22.70
C LYS A 202 -26.29 -16.94 -24.12
N SER A 203 -27.06 -18.01 -24.36
CA SER A 203 -27.01 -18.77 -25.61
C SER A 203 -25.57 -19.22 -25.89
N THR A 204 -24.90 -18.66 -26.90
CA THR A 204 -23.52 -18.98 -27.28
C THR A 204 -22.51 -17.89 -26.91
N THR A 205 -22.94 -16.79 -26.28
CA THR A 205 -22.05 -15.67 -25.92
C THR A 205 -21.72 -15.70 -24.44
N CYS A 206 -20.43 -15.69 -24.11
CA CYS A 206 -19.91 -15.52 -22.76
C CYS A 206 -19.54 -14.06 -22.52
N ARG A 207 -20.18 -13.44 -21.53
CA ARG A 207 -19.83 -12.13 -21.00
C ARG A 207 -18.96 -12.29 -19.76
N MET A 208 -17.80 -11.65 -19.79
CA MET A 208 -16.82 -11.58 -18.71
C MET A 208 -16.91 -10.19 -18.08
N SER A 209 -17.28 -10.11 -16.81
CA SER A 209 -17.44 -8.85 -16.08
C SER A 209 -16.54 -8.83 -14.85
N ILE A 210 -15.73 -7.77 -14.72
CA ILE A 210 -14.77 -7.61 -13.62
C ILE A 210 -15.06 -6.28 -12.95
N GLN A 211 -15.43 -6.35 -11.67
CA GLN A 211 -15.60 -5.21 -10.81
C GLN A 211 -14.45 -5.14 -9.82
N ILE A 212 -13.85 -3.97 -9.69
CA ILE A 212 -12.83 -3.67 -8.69
C ILE A 212 -13.34 -2.52 -7.84
N ARG A 213 -13.20 -2.67 -6.52
CA ARG A 213 -13.53 -1.63 -5.54
C ARG A 213 -12.30 -1.33 -4.68
N SER A 214 -11.97 -0.05 -4.52
CA SER A 214 -10.98 0.37 -3.52
C SER A 214 -11.54 0.13 -2.12
N ASN A 215 -10.74 -0.44 -1.23
CA ASN A 215 -11.13 -0.61 0.17
C ASN A 215 -11.22 0.77 0.85
N LEU A 216 -12.20 0.92 1.76
CA LEU A 216 -12.39 2.12 2.57
C LEU A 216 -11.34 2.26 3.68
N SER A 217 -10.58 1.20 3.97
CA SER A 217 -9.43 1.27 4.88
C SER A 217 -8.18 1.89 4.24
N ASN A 218 -8.15 2.07 2.92
CA ASN A 218 -6.99 2.64 2.23
C ASN A 218 -6.78 4.09 2.66
N LYS A 219 -5.52 4.53 2.79
CA LYS A 219 -5.20 5.93 3.12
C LYS A 219 -5.33 6.88 1.93
N GLY A 220 -5.24 6.34 0.71
CA GLY A 220 -5.30 7.13 -0.52
C GLY A 220 -5.74 6.30 -1.72
N ASP A 221 -5.54 6.90 -2.90
CA ASP A 221 -5.95 6.32 -4.16
C ASP A 221 -5.09 5.11 -4.55
N ILE A 222 -5.70 4.21 -5.32
CA ILE A 222 -4.99 3.13 -6.00
C ILE A 222 -4.48 3.66 -7.33
N SER A 223 -3.17 3.56 -7.56
CA SER A 223 -2.51 4.02 -8.77
C SER A 223 -2.06 2.85 -9.66
N ASN A 224 -1.73 3.17 -10.91
CA ASN A 224 -1.26 2.20 -11.91
C ASN A 224 -2.15 0.94 -12.06
N LEU A 225 -3.46 1.09 -11.86
CA LEU A 225 -4.42 0.01 -11.90
C LEU A 225 -4.54 -0.57 -13.32
N THR A 226 -4.22 -1.85 -13.44
CA THR A 226 -4.31 -2.63 -14.68
C THR A 226 -5.04 -3.94 -14.42
N ILE A 227 -6.03 -4.24 -15.24
CA ILE A 227 -6.81 -5.49 -15.20
C ILE A 227 -6.45 -6.30 -16.43
N ILE A 228 -6.10 -7.57 -16.25
CA ILE A 228 -5.76 -8.50 -17.32
C ILE A 228 -6.64 -9.73 -17.16
N VAL A 229 -7.31 -10.14 -18.24
CA VAL A 229 -8.14 -11.35 -18.26
C VAL A 229 -7.62 -12.27 -19.33
N ALA A 230 -7.29 -13.50 -18.95
CA ALA A 230 -6.89 -14.53 -19.90
C ALA A 230 -8.11 -15.22 -20.52
N ILE A 231 -8.12 -15.33 -21.84
CA ILE A 231 -9.24 -15.90 -22.61
C ILE A 231 -8.90 -17.36 -22.97
N PRO A 232 -9.54 -18.35 -22.31
CA PRO A 232 -9.26 -19.77 -22.55
C PRO A 232 -9.69 -20.20 -23.96
N ASN A 233 -9.24 -21.37 -24.40
CA ASN A 233 -9.64 -21.96 -25.69
C ASN A 233 -11.10 -22.43 -25.73
N THR A 234 -11.78 -22.45 -24.56
CA THR A 234 -13.23 -22.66 -24.48
C THR A 234 -14.03 -21.44 -24.97
N LEU A 235 -13.35 -20.32 -25.23
CA LEU A 235 -13.89 -19.13 -25.88
C LEU A 235 -13.17 -18.87 -27.21
N ARG A 236 -13.91 -18.38 -28.21
CA ARG A 236 -13.39 -18.08 -29.54
C ARG A 236 -12.67 -16.73 -29.52
N GLY A 237 -11.34 -16.77 -29.70
CA GLY A 237 -10.49 -15.59 -29.58
C GLY A 237 -10.77 -14.53 -30.65
N GLU A 238 -11.18 -14.97 -31.84
CA GLU A 238 -11.55 -14.12 -32.97
C GLU A 238 -12.84 -13.33 -32.75
N THR A 239 -13.63 -13.68 -31.74
CA THR A 239 -14.92 -13.03 -31.41
C THR A 239 -14.83 -12.11 -30.20
N VAL A 240 -13.64 -12.02 -29.59
CA VAL A 240 -13.43 -11.22 -28.37
C VAL A 240 -13.63 -9.75 -28.71
N HIS A 241 -14.54 -9.09 -27.99
CA HIS A 241 -14.73 -7.66 -28.08
C HIS A 241 -15.00 -7.05 -26.71
N VAL A 242 -14.44 -5.87 -26.47
CA VAL A 242 -14.59 -5.15 -25.20
C VAL A 242 -15.92 -4.40 -25.22
N THR A 243 -16.80 -4.70 -24.26
CA THR A 243 -18.14 -4.10 -24.16
C THR A 243 -18.21 -2.96 -23.14
N ARG A 244 -17.32 -2.95 -22.13
CA ARG A 244 -17.23 -1.87 -21.13
C ARG A 244 -15.78 -1.60 -20.73
N GLY A 245 -15.47 -0.31 -20.58
CA GLY A 245 -14.14 0.21 -20.28
C GLY A 245 -13.37 0.54 -21.55
N LYS A 246 -13.41 1.83 -21.96
CA LYS A 246 -12.87 2.32 -23.25
C LYS A 246 -11.38 2.03 -23.48
N GLN A 247 -10.64 1.72 -22.43
CA GLN A 247 -9.20 1.43 -22.45
C GLN A 247 -8.87 -0.07 -22.57
N GLY A 248 -9.89 -0.93 -22.80
CA GLY A 248 -9.69 -2.36 -22.98
C GLY A 248 -9.09 -2.68 -24.35
N VAL A 249 -8.02 -3.48 -24.37
CA VAL A 249 -7.36 -3.93 -25.60
C VAL A 249 -7.28 -5.45 -25.60
N TRP A 250 -7.75 -6.06 -26.69
CA TRP A 250 -7.59 -7.49 -26.96
C TRP A 250 -6.25 -7.74 -27.65
N ASP A 251 -5.43 -8.62 -27.08
CA ASP A 251 -4.19 -9.12 -27.66
C ASP A 251 -4.43 -10.58 -28.08
N ALA A 252 -4.66 -10.80 -29.38
CA ALA A 252 -4.96 -12.12 -29.93
C ALA A 252 -3.79 -13.11 -29.79
N THR A 253 -2.54 -12.62 -29.85
CA THR A 253 -1.33 -13.45 -29.74
C THR A 253 -1.18 -13.99 -28.33
N LYS A 254 -1.40 -13.16 -27.31
CA LYS A 254 -1.33 -13.56 -25.89
C LYS A 254 -2.63 -14.15 -25.36
N ARG A 255 -3.71 -14.03 -26.13
CA ARG A 255 -5.09 -14.34 -25.73
C ARG A 255 -5.49 -13.66 -24.42
N ILE A 256 -5.23 -12.36 -24.30
CA ILE A 256 -5.61 -11.57 -23.11
C ILE A 256 -6.36 -10.29 -23.47
N VAL A 257 -7.30 -9.90 -22.62
CA VAL A 257 -7.87 -8.55 -22.62
C VAL A 257 -7.21 -7.75 -21.50
N THR A 258 -6.69 -6.56 -21.82
CA THR A 258 -6.03 -5.68 -20.85
C THR A 258 -6.75 -4.34 -20.77
N TRP A 259 -7.12 -3.91 -19.55
CA TRP A 259 -7.60 -2.56 -19.28
C TRP A 259 -6.57 -1.82 -18.42
N LYS A 260 -6.06 -0.69 -18.92
CA LYS A 260 -5.16 0.21 -18.18
C LYS A 260 -5.94 1.40 -17.60
N ILE A 261 -6.51 1.21 -16.41
CA ILE A 261 -7.41 2.18 -15.76
C ILE A 261 -6.66 3.43 -15.28
N GLY A 262 -5.42 3.28 -14.83
CA GLY A 262 -4.63 4.37 -14.27
C GLY A 262 -4.88 4.52 -12.78
N THR A 263 -5.76 5.45 -12.38
CA THR A 263 -6.04 5.73 -10.97
C THR A 263 -7.49 5.35 -10.64
N LEU A 264 -7.67 4.65 -9.52
CA LEU A 264 -8.97 4.40 -8.90
C LEU A 264 -9.01 5.17 -7.56
N PRO A 265 -9.86 6.20 -7.45
CA PRO A 265 -9.93 6.99 -6.23
C PRO A 265 -10.34 6.15 -5.01
N HIS A 266 -9.94 6.61 -3.83
CA HIS A 266 -10.31 5.99 -2.56
C HIS A 266 -11.84 5.77 -2.45
N GLY A 267 -12.24 4.55 -2.09
CA GLY A 267 -13.63 4.15 -1.90
C GLY A 267 -14.46 3.94 -3.18
N GLU A 268 -13.93 4.32 -4.34
CA GLU A 268 -14.60 4.18 -5.63
C GLU A 268 -14.54 2.76 -6.18
N SER A 269 -15.35 2.52 -7.22
CA SER A 269 -15.35 1.26 -7.95
C SER A 269 -15.29 1.47 -9.46
N CYS A 270 -14.70 0.50 -10.15
CA CYS A 270 -14.70 0.43 -11.60
C CYS A 270 -15.23 -0.93 -12.06
N LEU A 271 -15.98 -0.92 -13.16
CA LEU A 271 -16.50 -2.13 -13.80
C LEU A 271 -16.10 -2.14 -15.27
N VAL A 272 -15.44 -3.21 -15.69
CA VAL A 272 -15.05 -3.49 -17.07
C VAL A 272 -15.70 -4.78 -17.56
N SER A 273 -15.87 -4.92 -18.88
CA SER A 273 -16.48 -6.11 -19.46
C SER A 273 -15.99 -6.37 -20.88
N ALA A 274 -15.91 -7.65 -21.21
CA ALA A 274 -15.69 -8.14 -22.57
C ALA A 274 -16.62 -9.31 -22.86
N GLU A 275 -16.84 -9.60 -24.12
CA GLU A 275 -17.67 -10.69 -24.60
C GLU A 275 -16.91 -11.51 -25.64
N ALA A 276 -17.19 -12.82 -25.66
CA ALA A 276 -16.67 -13.75 -26.65
C ALA A 276 -17.65 -14.91 -26.84
N GLU A 277 -17.71 -15.47 -28.04
CA GLU A 277 -18.47 -16.69 -28.30
C GLU A 277 -17.82 -17.89 -27.61
N VAL A 278 -18.65 -18.79 -27.11
CA VAL A 278 -18.25 -20.10 -26.60
C VAL A 278 -17.84 -20.99 -27.77
N SER A 279 -16.80 -21.80 -27.59
CA SER A 279 -16.35 -22.73 -28.63
C SER A 279 -17.43 -23.75 -28.97
N SER A 280 -17.45 -24.25 -30.21
CA SER A 280 -18.43 -25.25 -30.66
C SER A 280 -18.45 -26.49 -29.77
N THR A 281 -17.29 -26.92 -29.25
CA THR A 281 -17.18 -28.04 -28.32
C THR A 281 -17.97 -27.80 -27.03
N VAL A 282 -17.82 -26.63 -26.40
CA VAL A 282 -18.54 -26.32 -25.17
C VAL A 282 -20.01 -26.02 -25.45
N ALA A 283 -20.32 -25.37 -26.57
CA ALA A 283 -21.70 -25.14 -27.00
C ALA A 283 -22.46 -26.47 -27.19
N ASN A 284 -21.86 -27.46 -27.82
CA ASN A 284 -22.46 -28.79 -27.99
C ASN A 284 -22.70 -29.49 -26.64
N LEU A 285 -21.71 -29.45 -25.72
CA LEU A 285 -21.86 -30.00 -24.37
C LEU A 285 -23.01 -29.36 -23.58
N MET A 286 -23.28 -28.06 -23.80
CA MET A 286 -24.40 -27.36 -23.16
C MET A 286 -25.77 -27.77 -23.72
N LEU A 287 -25.83 -28.37 -24.92
CA LEU A 287 -27.06 -28.84 -25.55
C LEU A 287 -27.38 -30.31 -25.23
N GLU A 288 -26.39 -31.07 -24.77
CA GLU A 288 -26.56 -32.48 -24.44
C GLU A 288 -27.44 -32.66 -23.19
N PRO A 289 -28.54 -33.43 -23.25
CA PRO A 289 -29.51 -33.56 -22.14
C PRO A 289 -28.92 -34.12 -20.84
N GLN A 290 -27.79 -34.81 -20.92
CA GLN A 290 -27.10 -35.44 -19.80
C GLN A 290 -26.27 -34.46 -18.96
N TYR A 291 -26.02 -33.25 -19.46
CA TYR A 291 -25.21 -32.25 -18.77
C TYR A 291 -26.06 -31.05 -18.34
N ASP A 292 -25.91 -30.63 -17.08
CA ASP A 292 -26.41 -29.33 -16.63
C ASP A 292 -25.54 -28.22 -17.20
N ALA A 293 -26.11 -27.38 -18.07
CA ALA A 293 -25.43 -26.25 -18.69
C ALA A 293 -24.76 -25.32 -17.65
N LYS A 294 -25.37 -25.12 -16.47
CA LYS A 294 -24.77 -24.30 -15.40
C LYS A 294 -23.48 -24.92 -14.88
N LYS A 295 -23.47 -26.24 -14.71
CA LYS A 295 -22.28 -26.99 -14.28
C LYS A 295 -21.17 -26.94 -15.34
N VAL A 296 -21.51 -27.13 -16.62
CA VAL A 296 -20.57 -27.03 -17.74
C VAL A 296 -19.91 -25.64 -17.77
N ILE A 297 -20.70 -24.57 -17.64
CA ILE A 297 -20.16 -23.20 -17.60
C ILE A 297 -19.19 -23.03 -16.42
N LYS A 298 -19.60 -23.42 -15.20
CA LYS A 298 -18.78 -23.27 -13.98
C LYS A 298 -17.46 -24.04 -14.05
N GLU A 299 -17.43 -25.17 -14.76
CA GLU A 299 -16.25 -26.04 -14.87
C GLU A 299 -15.36 -25.70 -16.07
N LYS A 300 -15.95 -25.31 -17.22
CA LYS A 300 -15.24 -25.17 -18.50
C LYS A 300 -14.99 -23.71 -18.90
N VAL A 301 -15.78 -22.76 -18.41
CA VAL A 301 -15.69 -21.34 -18.78
C VAL A 301 -15.14 -20.56 -17.59
N ARG A 302 -13.81 -20.64 -17.42
CA ARG A 302 -13.07 -19.89 -16.41
C ARG A 302 -12.05 -19.00 -17.09
N CYS A 303 -12.14 -17.70 -16.83
CA CYS A 303 -11.19 -16.72 -17.34
C CYS A 303 -10.36 -16.20 -16.16
N PRO A 304 -9.10 -16.65 -16.00
CA PRO A 304 -8.22 -16.16 -14.95
C PRO A 304 -8.09 -14.64 -15.00
N VAL A 305 -8.20 -13.99 -13.84
CA VAL A 305 -8.06 -12.54 -13.73
C VAL A 305 -6.78 -12.19 -12.98
N LEU A 306 -6.01 -11.29 -13.54
CA LEU A 306 -4.82 -10.73 -12.94
C LEU A 306 -5.00 -9.22 -12.79
N VAL A 307 -4.84 -8.71 -11.59
CA VAL A 307 -4.90 -7.28 -11.28
C VAL A 307 -3.54 -6.81 -10.79
N ARG A 308 -3.08 -5.68 -11.32
CA ARG A 308 -1.87 -4.98 -10.91
C ARG A 308 -2.21 -3.57 -10.45
N CYS A 309 -1.63 -3.13 -9.35
CA CYS A 309 -1.71 -1.72 -8.95
C CYS A 309 -0.57 -1.36 -8.00
N SER A 310 -0.52 -0.09 -7.60
CA SER A 310 0.41 0.41 -6.60
C SER A 310 -0.23 1.52 -5.76
N SER A 311 0.37 1.82 -4.61
CA SER A 311 0.11 3.05 -3.86
C SER A 311 1.42 3.62 -3.34
N GLU A 312 1.51 4.94 -3.26
CA GLU A 312 2.69 5.69 -2.77
C GLU A 312 2.49 6.28 -1.37
N VAL A 313 1.33 6.05 -0.76
CA VAL A 313 0.93 6.62 0.54
C VAL A 313 0.37 5.57 1.50
N ASP A 314 0.47 4.30 1.14
CA ASP A 314 -0.19 3.21 1.88
C ASP A 314 0.69 1.95 1.91
N GLN A 315 0.28 0.99 2.72
CA GLN A 315 0.94 -0.30 2.93
C GLN A 315 -0.10 -1.40 3.12
N VAL A 316 0.30 -2.64 2.86
CA VAL A 316 -0.52 -3.84 3.03
C VAL A 316 -0.30 -4.49 4.39
N SER A 317 0.95 -4.55 4.88
CA SER A 317 1.18 -4.99 6.25
C SER A 317 0.68 -3.98 7.26
N ASP A 318 0.55 -4.40 8.52
CA ASP A 318 0.26 -3.50 9.64
C ASP A 318 1.53 -3.00 10.35
N LEU A 319 2.71 -3.21 9.74
CA LEU A 319 3.99 -2.81 10.32
C LEU A 319 4.09 -1.29 10.46
N ARG A 320 4.49 -0.83 11.63
CA ARG A 320 4.70 0.58 11.95
C ARG A 320 6.17 0.80 12.26
N LEU A 321 6.70 1.90 11.76
CA LEU A 321 8.09 2.28 11.94
C LEU A 321 8.17 3.52 12.80
N SER A 322 9.12 3.55 13.73
CA SER A 322 9.48 4.77 14.45
C SER A 322 10.98 4.81 14.72
N ALA A 323 11.53 6.01 14.80
CA ALA A 323 12.93 6.23 15.15
C ALA A 323 13.00 6.94 16.51
N VAL A 324 13.76 6.37 17.45
CA VAL A 324 13.95 6.93 18.80
C VAL A 324 15.44 7.07 19.09
N ALA A 325 15.81 8.04 19.94
CA ALA A 325 17.19 8.20 20.36
C ALA A 325 17.63 6.99 21.20
N LEU A 326 18.89 6.59 21.05
CA LEU A 326 19.49 5.56 21.89
C LEU A 326 19.79 6.16 23.28
N PRO A 327 19.51 5.46 24.39
CA PRO A 327 19.72 6.00 25.74
C PRO A 327 21.16 6.40 26.04
N ASP A 328 22.11 5.69 25.45
CA ASP A 328 23.56 5.84 25.62
C ASP A 328 24.19 6.84 24.63
N VAL A 329 23.43 7.41 23.70
CA VAL A 329 23.95 8.27 22.65
C VAL A 329 23.31 9.67 22.70
N PRO A 330 24.07 10.73 23.01
CA PRO A 330 23.52 12.09 23.15
C PRO A 330 23.06 12.65 21.79
N THR A 331 21.78 12.41 21.49
CA THR A 331 21.17 12.69 20.19
C THR A 331 19.77 13.27 20.39
N ASN A 332 19.43 14.26 19.57
CA ASN A 332 18.07 14.76 19.47
C ASN A 332 17.51 14.40 18.10
N ILE A 333 16.50 13.51 18.05
CA ILE A 333 15.75 13.26 16.82
C ILE A 333 14.74 14.39 16.66
N ALA A 334 15.07 15.33 15.76
CA ALA A 334 14.23 16.50 15.54
C ALA A 334 13.04 16.22 14.64
N ARG A 335 13.17 15.24 13.72
CA ARG A 335 12.12 14.92 12.76
C ARG A 335 12.24 13.47 12.31
N VAL A 336 11.09 12.81 12.22
CA VAL A 336 10.94 11.52 11.55
C VAL A 336 9.93 11.69 10.41
N ASN A 337 10.37 11.48 9.18
CA ASN A 337 9.51 11.38 8.01
C ASN A 337 9.29 9.91 7.68
N GLN A 338 8.06 9.50 7.44
CA GLN A 338 7.75 8.15 7.02
C GLN A 338 7.02 8.19 5.67
N VAL A 339 7.49 7.37 4.73
CA VAL A 339 6.85 7.13 3.44
C VAL A 339 6.54 5.63 3.37
N THR A 340 5.34 5.29 2.93
CA THR A 340 4.87 3.91 2.79
C THR A 340 4.36 3.71 1.38
N SER A 341 4.71 2.61 0.76
CA SER A 341 4.26 2.29 -0.60
C SER A 341 4.13 0.80 -0.80
N TYR A 342 3.29 0.41 -1.76
CA TYR A 342 3.19 -0.98 -2.19
C TYR A 342 3.02 -1.11 -3.69
N ARG A 343 3.32 -2.30 -4.20
CA ARG A 343 2.86 -2.80 -5.50
C ARG A 343 2.22 -4.17 -5.29
N ILE A 344 1.06 -4.37 -5.90
CA ILE A 344 0.29 -5.61 -5.76
C ILE A 344 0.15 -6.30 -7.12
N LEU A 345 0.30 -7.62 -7.09
CA LEU A 345 -0.08 -8.55 -8.13
C LEU A 345 -1.12 -9.53 -7.57
N HIS A 346 -2.40 -9.32 -7.88
CA HIS A 346 -3.51 -10.12 -7.36
C HIS A 346 -4.10 -11.04 -8.44
N ARG A 347 -4.26 -12.32 -8.11
CA ARG A 347 -4.79 -13.37 -8.99
C ARG A 347 -6.13 -13.86 -8.48
N VAL A 348 -7.13 -13.95 -9.35
CA VAL A 348 -8.48 -14.48 -9.06
C VAL A 348 -8.79 -15.64 -9.99
#